data_AF-A0A7C2WW74-F1
#
_entry.id   AF-A0A7C2WW74-F1
#
_cell.length_a   1.000
_cell.length_b   1.000
_cell.length_c   1.000
_cell.angle_alpha   90.00
_cell.angle_beta   90.00
_cell.angle_gamma   90.00
#
_symmetry.space_group_name_H-M   'P 1'
#
loop_
_entity.id
_entity.type
_entity.pdbx_description
1 polymer ?
#
loop_
_entity_poly.entity_id
_entity_poly.type
_entity_poly.pdbx_seq_one_letter_code
_entity_poly.pdbx_strand_id
1 'polypeptide(L)'
;MQCDSGNRAGRAVWHASVALSDRVKRLREEFFSFDTRTFRNEVLPFTTGAPWDTVYSCHRWTNVPEVATFLRAYEDSLAAAARPVPLPPGFWEMPLIKRVAVFFAEVLSRHLPVVILDGELIVGAHFNVALSLCLNRRETRRRNRMEEAFRRTAKTCRTI
;
A
#
# COMPACT_ATOMS: atom_id res chain seq x y z
N MET A 1 50.46 -37.30 6.02
CA MET A 1 50.18 -36.18 5.09
C MET A 1 48.67 -36.17 4.87
N GLN A 2 47.94 -35.51 5.77
CA GLN A 2 46.52 -35.24 5.59
C GLN A 2 46.37 -34.21 4.46
N CYS A 3 45.60 -34.55 3.44
CA CYS A 3 44.97 -33.56 2.57
C CYS A 3 43.46 -33.65 2.76
N ASP A 4 42.94 -32.50 3.13
CA ASP A 4 41.58 -32.14 3.45
C ASP A 4 40.61 -32.49 2.30
N SER A 5 39.53 -33.17 2.62
CA SER A 5 38.32 -33.20 1.77
C SER A 5 37.08 -33.03 2.65
N GLY A 6 37.17 -32.05 3.56
CA GLY A 6 35.99 -31.43 4.12
C GLY A 6 35.13 -30.90 2.99
N ASN A 7 34.00 -31.58 2.74
CA ASN A 7 32.93 -31.14 1.88
C ASN A 7 32.36 -29.81 2.39
N ARG A 8 33.04 -28.70 2.08
CA ARG A 8 32.53 -27.32 2.15
C ARG A 8 31.62 -27.04 0.95
N ALA A 9 30.74 -27.99 0.58
CA ALA A 9 29.59 -27.67 -0.25
C ALA A 9 28.74 -26.67 0.54
N GLY A 10 28.52 -25.50 -0.06
CA GLY A 10 28.00 -24.30 0.57
C GLY A 10 26.81 -24.58 1.47
N ARG A 11 27.02 -24.47 2.78
CA ARG A 11 25.91 -24.23 3.71
C ARG A 11 25.23 -22.97 3.22
N ALA A 12 24.04 -23.12 2.63
CA ALA A 12 23.17 -22.00 2.35
C ALA A 12 23.03 -21.23 3.67
N VAL A 13 23.66 -20.06 3.75
CA VAL A 13 23.73 -19.25 4.98
C VAL A 13 22.31 -18.89 5.44
N TRP A 14 21.35 -18.91 4.52
CA TRP A 14 19.93 -18.69 4.76
C TRP A 14 19.10 -19.76 4.04
N HIS A 15 18.43 -20.61 4.82
CA HIS A 15 17.45 -21.59 4.35
C HIS A 15 16.33 -21.70 5.39
N ALA A 16 15.15 -22.13 4.96
CA ALA A 16 14.05 -22.40 5.88
C ALA A 16 14.43 -23.55 6.81
N SER A 17 13.97 -23.49 8.08
CA SER A 17 14.18 -24.60 9.01
C SER A 17 13.47 -25.86 8.53
N VAL A 18 14.13 -27.01 8.65
CA VAL A 18 13.52 -28.33 8.36
C VAL A 18 12.39 -28.68 9.32
N ALA A 19 12.40 -28.08 10.52
CA ALA A 19 11.42 -28.31 11.58
C ALA A 19 10.13 -27.46 11.45
N LEU A 20 9.97 -26.70 10.36
CA LEU A 20 8.71 -25.99 10.12
C LEU A 20 7.55 -26.99 9.99
N SER A 21 6.44 -26.68 10.66
CA SER A 21 5.18 -27.40 10.43
C SER A 21 4.73 -27.26 8.98
N ASP A 22 3.98 -28.23 8.47
CA ASP A 22 3.53 -28.24 7.08
C ASP A 22 2.66 -27.04 6.73
N ARG A 23 1.88 -26.51 7.69
CA ARG A 23 1.15 -25.24 7.53
C ARG A 23 2.09 -24.08 7.22
N VAL A 24 3.12 -23.88 8.05
CA VAL A 24 4.07 -22.76 7.88
C VAL A 24 4.92 -22.92 6.62
N LYS A 25 5.25 -24.16 6.22
CA LYS A 25 5.91 -24.45 4.94
C LYS A 25 5.05 -23.98 3.76
N ARG A 26 3.76 -24.36 3.74
CA ARG A 26 2.81 -23.93 2.70
C ARG A 26 2.65 -22.40 2.64
N LEU A 27 2.48 -21.74 3.79
CA LEU A 27 2.40 -20.27 3.83
C LEU A 27 3.67 -19.60 3.28
N ARG A 28 4.83 -20.18 3.59
CA ARG A 28 6.10 -19.69 3.07
C ARG A 28 6.17 -19.87 1.55
N GLU A 29 5.82 -21.06 1.03
CA GLU A 29 5.77 -21.31 -0.40
C GLU A 29 4.84 -20.31 -1.11
N GLU A 30 3.67 -20.03 -0.52
CA GLU A 30 2.73 -19.01 -1.02
C GLU A 30 3.29 -17.58 -0.96
N PHE A 31 4.11 -17.26 0.04
CA PHE A 31 4.76 -15.96 0.10
C PHE A 31 5.74 -15.75 -1.05
N PHE A 32 6.49 -16.81 -1.42
CA PHE A 32 7.51 -16.76 -2.48
C PHE A 32 7.01 -17.14 -3.88
N SER A 33 5.76 -17.57 -4.05
CA SER A 33 5.15 -17.95 -5.34
C SER A 33 4.73 -16.76 -6.20
N PHE A 34 5.54 -15.68 -6.23
CA PHE A 34 5.17 -14.39 -6.84
C PHE A 34 4.69 -14.48 -8.29
N ASP A 35 5.26 -15.39 -9.08
CA ASP A 35 4.97 -15.54 -10.51
C ASP A 35 3.73 -16.40 -10.80
N THR A 36 3.34 -17.25 -9.85
CA THR A 36 2.30 -18.28 -10.07
C THR A 36 1.05 -18.05 -9.24
N ARG A 37 1.12 -17.28 -8.15
CA ARG A 37 -0.03 -17.03 -7.29
C ARG A 37 -1.05 -16.10 -7.93
N THR A 38 -2.32 -16.42 -7.68
CA THR A 38 -3.47 -15.66 -8.18
C THR A 38 -3.70 -14.36 -7.42
N PHE A 39 -3.21 -14.26 -6.19
CA PHE A 39 -3.42 -13.13 -5.29
C PHE A 39 -2.08 -12.47 -4.91
N ARG A 40 -2.03 -11.14 -4.98
CA ARG A 40 -0.88 -10.32 -4.54
C ARG A 40 -1.34 -9.27 -3.56
N ASN A 41 -0.59 -9.11 -2.47
CA ASN A 41 -0.79 -8.01 -1.53
C ASN A 41 -0.18 -6.71 -2.08
N GLU A 42 -0.84 -6.14 -3.08
CA GLU A 42 -0.45 -4.85 -3.67
C GLU A 42 -1.22 -3.70 -3.04
N VAL A 43 -0.72 -2.47 -3.24
CA VAL A 43 -1.48 -1.29 -2.87
C VAL A 43 -2.71 -1.20 -3.76
N LEU A 44 -3.90 -1.18 -3.15
CA LEU A 44 -5.16 -1.02 -3.85
C LEU A 44 -5.70 0.41 -3.68
N PRO A 45 -5.59 1.27 -4.71
CA PRO A 45 -6.12 2.62 -4.65
C PRO A 45 -7.62 2.70 -5.00
N PHE A 46 -8.37 3.48 -4.22
CA PHE A 46 -9.80 3.73 -4.41
C PHE A 46 -10.09 5.23 -4.40
N THR A 47 -10.77 5.71 -5.44
CA THR A 47 -11.09 7.12 -5.66
C THR A 47 -12.60 7.37 -5.61
N THR A 48 -13.00 8.59 -5.27
CA THR A 48 -14.37 9.08 -5.44
C THR A 48 -14.72 9.30 -6.92
N GLY A 49 -13.73 9.28 -7.82
CA GLY A 49 -13.89 9.58 -9.25
C GLY A 49 -14.00 11.07 -9.56
N ALA A 50 -13.99 11.95 -8.55
CA ALA A 50 -14.00 13.38 -8.79
C ALA A 50 -12.69 13.85 -9.44
N PRO A 51 -12.71 14.78 -10.41
CA PRO A 51 -11.49 15.23 -11.11
C PRO A 51 -10.43 15.90 -10.22
N TRP A 52 -10.82 16.32 -9.02
CA TRP A 52 -9.93 16.94 -8.02
C TRP A 52 -9.53 15.96 -6.90
N ASP A 53 -9.93 14.70 -7.00
CA ASP A 53 -9.64 13.74 -5.95
C ASP A 53 -8.16 13.34 -5.94
N THR A 54 -7.71 12.86 -4.79
CA THR A 54 -6.38 12.29 -4.62
C THR A 54 -6.45 11.18 -3.57
N VAL A 55 -5.69 10.13 -3.81
CA VAL A 55 -5.54 8.98 -2.91
C VAL A 55 -4.21 9.01 -2.17
N TYR A 56 -3.43 10.09 -2.32
CA TYR A 56 -2.07 10.20 -1.81
C TYR A 56 -1.79 11.56 -1.18
N SER A 57 -1.00 11.55 -0.11
CA SER A 57 -0.65 12.74 0.64
C SER A 57 0.81 12.69 1.05
N CYS A 58 1.66 13.43 0.34
CA CYS A 58 3.09 13.16 0.37
C CYS A 58 3.74 13.47 1.72
N HIS A 59 3.21 14.45 2.48
CA HIS A 59 3.68 14.76 3.82
C HIS A 59 3.45 13.63 4.85
N ARG A 60 2.59 12.63 4.55
CA ARG A 60 2.39 11.45 5.42
C ARG A 60 3.44 10.35 5.18
N TRP A 61 4.23 10.46 4.11
CA TRP A 61 5.14 9.41 3.64
C TRP A 61 6.61 9.88 3.61
N THR A 62 6.98 10.85 4.44
CA THR A 62 8.34 11.43 4.46
C THR A 62 9.22 10.91 5.58
N ASN A 63 8.80 9.89 6.31
CA ASN A 63 9.64 9.20 7.29
C ASN A 63 10.76 8.38 6.63
N VAL A 64 10.63 8.04 5.35
CA VAL A 64 11.63 7.30 4.56
C VAL A 64 12.25 8.25 3.53
N PRO A 65 13.48 8.75 3.75
CA PRO A 65 14.08 9.78 2.90
C PRO A 65 14.28 9.32 1.44
N GLU A 66 14.49 8.03 1.20
CA GLU A 66 14.68 7.42 -0.12
C GLU A 66 13.44 7.60 -1.02
N VAL A 67 12.24 7.69 -0.43
CA VAL A 67 10.96 7.86 -1.12
C VAL A 67 10.80 9.30 -1.63
N ALA A 68 11.54 10.27 -1.06
CA ALA A 68 11.35 11.70 -1.33
C ALA A 68 11.46 12.09 -2.82
N THR A 69 12.33 11.42 -3.57
CA THR A 69 12.51 11.65 -5.01
C THR A 69 11.34 11.12 -5.84
N PHE A 70 10.61 10.14 -5.33
CA PHE A 70 9.54 9.42 -6.03
C PHE A 70 8.12 9.86 -5.61
N LEU A 71 7.97 10.78 -4.66
CA LEU A 71 6.65 11.19 -4.12
C LEU A 71 5.63 11.59 -5.19
N ARG A 72 6.07 12.23 -6.29
CA ARG A 72 5.19 12.58 -7.42
C ARG A 72 4.80 11.35 -8.23
N ALA A 73 5.77 10.50 -8.55
CA ALA A 73 5.51 9.25 -9.27
C ALA A 73 4.55 8.35 -8.48
N TYR A 74 4.64 8.30 -7.14
CA TYR A 74 3.67 7.58 -6.32
C TYR A 74 2.27 8.19 -6.37
N GLU A 75 2.16 9.51 -6.25
CA GLU A 75 0.86 10.20 -6.39
C GLU A 75 0.20 9.89 -7.74
N ASP A 76 0.95 10.03 -8.83
CA ASP A 76 0.44 9.86 -10.19
C ASP A 76 0.12 8.38 -10.51
N SER A 77 0.97 7.44 -10.08
CA SER A 77 0.73 6.00 -10.29
C SER A 77 -0.46 5.48 -9.48
N LEU A 78 -0.62 5.91 -8.23
CA LEU A 78 -1.78 5.56 -7.43
C LEU A 78 -3.06 6.17 -8.01
N ALA A 79 -3.01 7.41 -8.50
CA ALA A 79 -4.15 8.04 -9.16
C ALA A 79 -4.55 7.29 -10.44
N ALA A 80 -3.58 6.86 -11.25
CA ALA A 80 -3.82 6.12 -12.48
C ALA A 80 -4.42 4.73 -12.24
N ALA A 81 -4.02 4.06 -11.15
CA ALA A 81 -4.54 2.75 -10.77
C ALA A 81 -5.85 2.82 -9.95
N ALA A 82 -6.28 4.02 -9.53
CA ALA A 82 -7.39 4.19 -8.60
C ALA A 82 -8.73 3.77 -9.20
N ARG A 83 -9.43 2.90 -8.47
CA ARG A 83 -10.75 2.41 -8.88
C ARG A 83 -11.84 3.33 -8.33
N PRO A 84 -12.77 3.83 -9.16
CA PRO A 84 -13.86 4.68 -8.68
C PRO A 84 -14.85 3.89 -7.82
N VAL A 85 -15.27 4.49 -6.72
CA VAL A 85 -16.26 3.94 -5.78
C VAL A 85 -17.52 4.80 -5.84
N PRO A 86 -18.72 4.20 -6.00
CA PRO A 86 -19.98 4.94 -5.97
C PRO A 86 -20.17 5.69 -4.66
N LEU A 87 -20.62 6.94 -4.75
CA LEU A 87 -20.86 7.78 -3.57
C LEU A 87 -22.35 7.79 -3.21
N PRO A 88 -22.70 7.77 -1.92
CA PRO A 88 -24.08 7.92 -1.50
C PRO A 88 -24.62 9.33 -1.81
N PRO A 89 -25.94 9.50 -1.95
CA PRO A 89 -26.55 10.82 -2.04
C PRO A 89 -26.16 11.70 -0.86
N GLY A 90 -25.91 12.98 -1.12
CA GLY A 90 -25.55 13.92 -0.06
C GLY A 90 -24.12 13.77 0.47
N PHE A 91 -23.23 13.05 -0.24
CA PHE A 91 -21.87 12.78 0.24
C PHE A 91 -21.08 14.06 0.54
N TRP A 92 -21.15 15.08 -0.31
CA TRP A 92 -20.32 16.28 -0.17
C TRP A 92 -20.80 17.27 0.90
N GLU A 93 -22.05 17.11 1.32
CA GLU A 93 -22.72 17.85 2.39
C GLU A 93 -22.31 17.33 3.77
N MET A 94 -21.78 16.09 3.84
CA MET A 94 -21.30 15.51 5.08
C MET A 94 -19.99 16.17 5.55
N PRO A 95 -19.80 16.33 6.88
CA PRO A 95 -18.49 16.65 7.44
C PRO A 95 -17.41 15.69 6.94
N LEU A 96 -16.17 16.18 6.76
CA LEU A 96 -15.07 15.39 6.19
C LEU A 96 -14.87 14.04 6.90
N ILE A 97 -14.96 14.02 8.24
CA ILE A 97 -14.80 12.79 9.01
C ILE A 97 -15.85 11.73 8.65
N LYS A 98 -17.10 12.16 8.37
CA LYS A 98 -18.17 11.26 7.93
C LYS A 98 -17.92 10.79 6.50
N ARG A 99 -17.49 11.67 5.59
CA ARG A 99 -17.12 11.29 4.22
C ARG A 99 -16.07 10.17 4.19
N VAL A 100 -15.00 10.33 4.96
CA VAL A 100 -13.92 9.33 5.07
C VAL A 100 -14.46 8.01 5.63
N ALA A 101 -15.25 8.04 6.71
CA ALA A 101 -15.79 6.83 7.32
C ALA A 101 -16.75 6.08 6.38
N VAL A 102 -17.63 6.80 5.70
CA VAL A 102 -18.61 6.23 4.76
C VAL A 102 -17.92 5.66 3.52
N PHE A 103 -16.96 6.40 2.95
CA PHE A 103 -16.16 5.91 1.83
C PHE A 103 -15.37 4.65 2.20
N PHE A 104 -14.73 4.64 3.37
CA PHE A 104 -13.99 3.48 3.85
C PHE A 104 -14.90 2.27 4.07
N ALA A 105 -16.06 2.45 4.69
CA ALA A 105 -17.03 1.38 4.89
C ALA A 105 -17.53 0.79 3.56
N GLU A 106 -17.78 1.63 2.55
CA GLU A 106 -18.15 1.19 1.21
C GLU A 106 -17.03 0.36 0.56
N VAL A 107 -15.79 0.83 0.63
CA VAL A 107 -14.62 0.10 0.12
C VAL A 107 -14.48 -1.27 0.78
N LEU A 108 -14.53 -1.32 2.11
CA LEU A 108 -14.40 -2.57 2.86
C LEU A 108 -15.51 -3.56 2.55
N SER A 109 -16.75 -3.08 2.40
CA SER A 109 -17.92 -3.95 2.26
C SER A 109 -18.16 -4.44 0.84
N ARG A 110 -17.79 -3.66 -0.18
CA ARG A 110 -18.16 -3.97 -1.59
C ARG A 110 -16.99 -4.04 -2.57
N HIS A 111 -15.83 -3.47 -2.25
CA HIS A 111 -14.75 -3.31 -3.24
C HIS A 111 -13.44 -4.01 -2.89
N LEU A 112 -13.17 -4.23 -1.59
CA LEU A 112 -11.95 -4.87 -1.16
C LEU A 112 -12.03 -6.40 -1.40
N PRO A 113 -11.12 -7.00 -2.18
CA PRO A 113 -11.18 -8.44 -2.41
C PRO A 113 -10.87 -9.22 -1.13
N VAL A 114 -11.67 -10.24 -0.86
CA VAL A 114 -11.46 -11.13 0.28
C VAL A 114 -10.84 -12.43 -0.23
N VAL A 115 -9.64 -12.74 0.25
CA VAL A 115 -8.94 -14.00 0.00
C VAL A 115 -8.59 -14.61 1.34
N ILE A 116 -9.01 -15.86 1.54
CA ILE A 116 -8.70 -16.66 2.73
C ILE A 116 -7.86 -17.83 2.25
N LEU A 117 -6.63 -17.92 2.76
CA LEU A 117 -5.74 -19.03 2.45
C LEU A 117 -6.16 -20.27 3.23
N ASP A 118 -6.16 -21.42 2.58
CA ASP A 118 -6.60 -22.67 3.20
C ASP A 118 -5.69 -23.07 4.37
N GLY A 119 -6.30 -23.43 5.49
CA GLY A 119 -5.59 -23.82 6.72
C GLY A 119 -4.92 -22.67 7.48
N GLU A 120 -5.08 -21.41 7.06
CA GLU A 120 -4.50 -20.26 7.77
C GLU A 120 -5.36 -19.78 8.94
N LEU A 121 -4.68 -19.29 9.98
CA LEU A 121 -5.31 -18.87 11.24
C LEU A 121 -5.60 -17.37 11.29
N ILE A 122 -4.96 -16.58 10.41
CA ILE A 122 -5.13 -15.12 10.34
C ILE A 122 -5.62 -14.79 8.93
N VAL A 123 -6.69 -14.01 8.86
CA VAL A 123 -7.31 -13.56 7.61
C VAL A 123 -7.09 -12.06 7.40
N GLY A 124 -7.15 -11.61 6.15
CA GLY A 124 -7.03 -10.20 5.79
C GLY A 124 -5.67 -9.83 5.21
N ALA A 125 -5.35 -10.41 4.05
CA ALA A 125 -4.07 -10.13 3.39
C ALA A 125 -4.03 -8.74 2.71
N HIS A 126 -5.17 -8.19 2.26
CA HIS A 126 -5.28 -6.86 1.65
C HIS A 126 -5.41 -5.74 2.69
N PHE A 127 -4.36 -5.47 3.46
CA PHE A 127 -4.37 -4.38 4.44
C PHE A 127 -3.90 -3.04 3.86
N ASN A 128 -3.24 -3.05 2.68
CA ASN A 128 -2.64 -1.86 2.10
C ASN A 128 -3.57 -1.22 1.05
N VAL A 129 -4.46 -0.35 1.53
CA VAL A 129 -5.38 0.42 0.68
C VAL A 129 -4.99 1.90 0.64
N ALA A 130 -4.97 2.48 -0.56
CA ALA A 130 -4.81 3.92 -0.76
C ALA A 130 -6.19 4.54 -1.01
N LEU A 131 -6.79 5.09 0.03
CA LEU A 131 -8.14 5.63 -0.04
C LEU A 131 -8.12 7.11 -0.45
N SER A 132 -9.17 7.53 -1.16
CA SER A 132 -9.47 8.94 -1.37
C SER A 132 -9.39 9.71 -0.06
N LEU A 133 -8.76 10.89 -0.11
CA LEU A 133 -8.80 11.84 1.00
C LEU A 133 -10.21 12.43 1.22
N CYS A 134 -11.16 12.11 0.33
CA CYS A 134 -12.56 12.50 0.38
C CYS A 134 -12.77 14.02 0.43
N LEU A 135 -11.82 14.80 -0.09
CA LEU A 135 -11.84 16.25 -0.05
C LEU A 135 -12.76 16.80 -1.16
N ASN A 136 -13.52 17.84 -0.82
CA ASN A 136 -14.26 18.59 -1.83
C ASN A 136 -13.30 19.52 -2.58
N ARG A 137 -13.77 20.11 -3.67
CA ARG A 137 -12.95 20.97 -4.53
C ARG A 137 -12.23 22.11 -3.79
N ARG A 138 -12.87 22.72 -2.79
CA ARG A 138 -12.27 23.82 -2.00
C ARG A 138 -11.19 23.30 -1.06
N GLU A 139 -11.45 22.18 -0.39
CA GLU A 139 -10.52 21.51 0.51
C GLU A 139 -9.29 20.99 -0.25
N THR A 140 -9.49 20.35 -1.42
CA THR A 140 -8.38 19.91 -2.30
C THR A 140 -7.49 21.08 -2.67
N ARG A 141 -8.06 22.22 -3.11
CA ARG A 141 -7.27 23.40 -3.48
C ARG A 141 -6.42 23.89 -2.30
N ARG A 142 -6.98 23.92 -1.09
CA ARG A 142 -6.23 24.28 0.12
C ARG A 142 -5.10 23.30 0.38
N ARG A 143 -5.38 21.99 0.32
CA ARG A 143 -4.38 20.93 0.48
C ARG A 143 -3.25 21.05 -0.54
N ASN A 144 -3.57 21.21 -1.82
CA ASN A 144 -2.57 21.28 -2.89
C ASN A 144 -1.58 22.44 -2.67
N ARG A 145 -2.06 23.59 -2.18
CA ARG A 145 -1.17 24.71 -1.80
C ARG A 145 -0.21 24.33 -0.67
N MET A 146 -0.69 23.63 0.35
CA MET A 146 0.14 23.18 1.47
C MET A 146 1.16 22.12 1.04
N GLU A 147 0.76 21.16 0.20
CA GLU A 147 1.62 20.10 -0.32
C GLU A 147 2.72 20.68 -1.23
N GLU A 148 2.38 21.69 -2.03
CA GLU A 148 3.37 22.40 -2.86
C GLU A 148 4.39 23.16 -2.00
N ALA A 149 3.92 23.87 -0.96
CA ALA A 149 4.81 24.53 0.00
C ALA A 149 5.75 23.52 0.68
N PHE A 150 5.20 22.41 1.17
CA PHE A 150 5.98 21.33 1.79
C PHE A 150 7.05 20.76 0.86
N ARG A 151 6.71 20.48 -0.41
CA ARG A 151 7.65 19.97 -1.41
C ARG A 151 8.78 20.94 -1.71
N ARG A 152 8.52 22.25 -1.68
CA ARG A 152 9.58 23.26 -1.83
C ARG A 152 10.56 23.18 -0.67
N THR A 153 10.07 23.14 0.57
CA THR A 153 10.91 23.00 1.76
C THR A 153 11.73 21.70 1.76
N ALA A 154 11.12 20.57 1.38
CA ALA A 154 11.80 19.27 1.31
C ALA A 154 12.88 19.19 0.22
N LYS A 155 12.88 20.09 -0.77
CA LYS A 155 13.97 20.23 -1.74
C LYS A 155 15.10 21.09 -1.21
N THR A 156 14.80 22.11 -0.40
CA THR A 156 15.79 23.06 0.14
C THR A 156 16.66 22.46 1.24
N CYS A 157 16.19 21.44 1.96
CA CYS A 157 16.95 20.78 3.03
C CYS A 157 18.07 19.83 2.54
N ARG A 158 18.35 19.79 1.22
CA ARG A 158 19.40 18.96 0.59
C ARG A 158 20.72 19.72 0.33
N THR A 159 20.88 20.91 0.90
CA THR A 159 22.07 21.78 0.69
C THR A 159 22.88 21.96 1.98
N ILE A 160 23.10 20.88 2.74
CA ILE A 160 24.05 20.82 3.85
C ILE A 160 25.02 19.68 3.57
#